data_AF-A0A0Q5L937-F1
#
_entry.id   AF-A0A0Q5L937-F1
#
_cell.length_a   1.000
_cell.length_b   1.000
_cell.length_c   1.000
_cell.angle_alpha   90.00
_cell.angle_beta   90.00
_cell.angle_gamma   90.00
#
_symmetry.space_group_name_H-M   'P 1'
#
loop_
_entity.id
_entity.type
_entity.pdbx_description
1 polymer ?
#
loop_
_entity_poly.entity_id
_entity_poly.type
_entity_poly.pdbx_seq_one_letter_code
_entity_poly.pdbx_strand_id
1 'polypeptide(L)'
;MDATHVARVAFLARDSAWAAWLALEPEEEKRSLKLDMALAEYGDLRLVAAYVLETVCEQARTGAAAAAEGVEQVKRFRAEGDYEEEYFAPSTPADVVQAGLWCDRAAELRVTVSQEQQQEQRGGGGRTVSLGVGSRF
;
A
#
# COMPACT_ATOMS: atom_id res chain seq x y z
N MET A 1 8.43 -4.62 18.21
CA MET A 1 8.75 -3.38 17.47
C MET A 1 8.57 -2.24 18.43
N ASP A 2 9.44 -1.23 18.44
CA ASP A 2 9.28 -0.09 19.34
C ASP A 2 8.28 0.96 18.80
N ALA A 3 7.87 1.90 19.66
CA ALA A 3 6.89 2.92 19.32
C ALA A 3 7.35 3.86 18.19
N THR A 4 8.65 4.11 18.07
CA THR A 4 9.22 4.99 17.02
C THR A 4 9.11 4.32 15.67
N HIS A 5 9.43 3.03 15.59
CA HIS A 5 9.26 2.22 14.39
C HIS A 5 7.79 2.15 13.97
N VAL A 6 6.87 1.93 14.92
CA VAL A 6 5.42 1.93 14.63
C VAL A 6 4.96 3.28 14.07
N ALA A 7 5.37 4.40 14.69
CA ALA A 7 5.03 5.74 14.19
C ALA A 7 5.58 5.99 12.79
N ARG A 8 6.79 5.48 12.49
CA ARG A 8 7.39 5.59 11.16
C ARG A 8 6.61 4.79 10.12
N VAL A 9 6.20 3.56 10.45
CA VAL A 9 5.35 2.73 9.59
C VAL A 9 4.01 3.42 9.33
N ALA A 10 3.35 3.94 10.37
CA ALA A 10 2.09 4.67 10.25
C ALA A 10 2.21 5.89 9.31
N PHE A 11 3.27 6.69 9.47
CA PHE A 11 3.55 7.83 8.61
C PHE A 11 3.76 7.41 7.14
N LEU A 12 4.50 6.33 6.89
CA LEU A 12 4.79 5.84 5.54
C LEU A 12 3.54 5.25 4.85
N ALA A 13 2.68 4.58 5.62
CA ALA A 13 1.39 4.05 5.17
C ALA A 13 0.37 5.18 4.88
N ARG A 14 0.54 6.35 5.51
CA ARG A 14 -0.41 7.48 5.54
C ARG A 14 -1.65 7.19 6.38
N ASP A 15 -2.23 8.27 6.91
CA ASP A 15 -3.29 8.22 7.93
C ASP A 15 -4.51 7.39 7.51
N SER A 16 -4.96 7.47 6.25
CA SER A 16 -6.14 6.73 5.80
C SER A 16 -5.92 5.22 5.73
N ALA A 17 -4.75 4.77 5.26
CA ALA A 17 -4.40 3.35 5.25
C ALA A 17 -4.16 2.84 6.68
N TRP A 18 -3.50 3.65 7.51
CA TRP A 18 -3.25 3.30 8.90
C TRP A 18 -4.55 3.17 9.70
N ALA A 19 -5.51 4.08 9.51
CA ALA A 19 -6.83 3.98 10.13
C ALA A 19 -7.58 2.72 9.68
N ALA A 20 -7.54 2.38 8.38
CA ALA A 20 -8.13 1.15 7.86
C ALA A 20 -7.46 -0.11 8.45
N TRP A 21 -6.14 -0.07 8.63
CA TRP A 21 -5.37 -1.15 9.28
C TRP A 21 -5.75 -1.33 10.75
N LEU A 22 -5.91 -0.23 11.49
CA LEU A 22 -6.40 -0.27 12.88
C LEU A 22 -7.82 -0.83 12.98
N ALA A 23 -8.68 -0.56 12.00
CA ALA A 23 -10.02 -1.12 11.95
C ALA A 23 -10.02 -2.62 11.61
N LEU A 24 -9.09 -3.06 10.75
CA LEU A 24 -8.92 -4.47 10.38
C LEU A 24 -8.32 -5.30 11.53
N GLU A 25 -7.35 -4.73 12.24
CA GLU A 25 -6.63 -5.35 13.36
C GLU A 25 -6.84 -4.54 14.64
N PRO A 26 -8.02 -4.62 15.27
CA PRO A 26 -8.34 -3.81 16.44
C PRO A 26 -7.51 -4.21 17.67
N GLU A 27 -7.16 -5.49 17.77
CA GLU A 27 -6.35 -6.02 18.86
C GLU A 27 -4.88 -5.60 18.73
N GLU A 28 -4.41 -4.78 19.67
CA GLU A 28 -3.05 -4.23 19.66
C GLU A 28 -1.96 -5.30 19.69
N GLU A 29 -2.15 -6.38 20.43
CA GLU A 29 -1.21 -7.49 20.52
C GLU A 29 -1.02 -8.20 19.17
N LYS A 30 -2.12 -8.52 18.48
CA LYS A 30 -2.10 -9.14 17.15
C LYS A 30 -1.46 -8.21 16.12
N ARG A 31 -1.83 -6.92 16.15
CA ARG A 31 -1.26 -5.91 15.26
C ARG A 31 0.25 -5.79 15.46
N SER A 32 0.70 -5.71 16.70
CA SER A 32 2.13 -5.61 17.03
C SER A 32 2.89 -6.83 16.56
N LEU A 33 2.35 -8.03 16.80
CA LEU A 33 2.93 -9.28 16.31
C LEU A 33 3.06 -9.30 14.78
N LYS A 34 2.03 -8.89 14.05
CA LYS A 34 2.05 -8.82 12.58
C LYS A 34 3.12 -7.86 12.05
N LEU A 35 3.27 -6.69 12.69
CA LEU A 35 4.31 -5.73 12.33
C LEU A 35 5.71 -6.26 12.67
N ASP A 36 5.86 -6.98 13.77
CA ASP A 36 7.12 -7.63 14.15
C ASP A 36 7.52 -8.74 13.18
N MET A 37 6.57 -9.57 12.77
CA MET A 37 6.80 -10.61 11.77
C MET A 37 7.17 -9.99 10.41
N ALA A 38 6.47 -8.94 9.98
CA ALA A 38 6.80 -8.24 8.75
C ALA A 38 8.19 -7.59 8.82
N LEU A 39 8.55 -7.00 9.96
CA LEU A 39 9.89 -6.42 10.13
C LEU A 39 10.98 -7.51 10.11
N ALA A 40 10.73 -8.66 10.73
CA ALA A 40 11.66 -9.79 10.71
C ALA A 40 11.86 -10.36 9.30
N GLU A 41 10.80 -10.41 8.49
CA GLU A 41 10.85 -10.90 7.11
C GLU A 41 11.56 -9.92 6.17
N TYR A 42 11.21 -8.63 6.25
CA TYR A 42 11.67 -7.64 5.27
C TYR A 42 12.92 -6.86 5.69
N GLY A 43 13.16 -6.69 6.98
CA GLY A 43 14.29 -5.91 7.52
C GLY A 43 14.23 -4.40 7.25
N ASP A 44 13.19 -3.88 6.58
CA ASP A 44 13.03 -2.47 6.23
C ASP A 44 11.61 -1.95 6.57
N LEU A 45 11.51 -0.85 7.32
CA LEU A 45 10.24 -0.26 7.75
C LEU A 45 9.37 0.23 6.59
N ARG A 46 9.97 0.58 5.44
CA ARG A 46 9.24 0.96 4.22
C ARG A 46 8.54 -0.24 3.62
N LEU A 47 9.16 -1.42 3.69
CA LEU A 47 8.54 -2.67 3.27
C LEU A 47 7.47 -3.13 4.25
N VAL A 48 7.64 -2.88 5.55
CA VAL A 48 6.56 -3.09 6.53
C VAL A 48 5.36 -2.17 6.24
N ALA A 49 5.60 -0.90 5.89
CA ALA A 49 4.53 0.00 5.49
C ALA A 49 3.85 -0.45 4.18
N ALA A 50 4.61 -0.98 3.21
CA ALA A 50 4.07 -1.59 2.00
C ALA A 50 3.17 -2.80 2.31
N TYR A 51 3.58 -3.65 3.26
CA TYR A 51 2.77 -4.78 3.75
C TYR A 51 1.43 -4.32 4.35
N VAL A 52 1.44 -3.28 5.18
CA VAL A 52 0.21 -2.69 5.74
C VAL A 52 -0.71 -2.19 4.62
N LEU A 53 -0.15 -1.43 3.67
CA LEU A 53 -0.88 -0.88 2.52
C LEU A 53 -1.49 -1.96 1.63
N GLU A 54 -0.75 -3.04 1.36
CA GLU A 54 -1.22 -4.18 0.58
C GLU A 54 -2.36 -4.90 1.29
N THR A 55 -2.23 -5.11 2.60
CA THR A 55 -3.25 -5.83 3.36
C THR A 55 -4.57 -5.06 3.36
N VAL A 56 -4.54 -3.75 3.59
CA VAL A 56 -5.76 -2.92 3.53
C VAL A 56 -6.28 -2.77 2.10
N CYS A 57 -5.41 -2.74 1.09
CA CYS A 57 -5.82 -2.73 -0.30
C CYS A 57 -6.58 -4.01 -0.67
N GLU A 58 -6.03 -5.18 -0.35
CA GLU A 58 -6.65 -6.47 -0.63
C GLU A 58 -8.00 -6.61 0.08
N GLN A 59 -8.08 -6.21 1.36
CA GLN A 59 -9.32 -6.20 2.11
C GLN A 59 -10.38 -5.28 1.48
N ALA A 60 -9.99 -4.07 1.05
CA ALA A 60 -10.92 -3.15 0.41
C ALA A 60 -11.39 -3.63 -0.97
N ARG A 61 -10.50 -4.25 -1.76
CA ARG A 61 -10.86 -4.82 -3.06
C ARG A 61 -11.81 -6.01 -2.94
N THR A 62 -11.58 -6.89 -1.97
CA THR A 62 -12.47 -8.03 -1.70
C THR A 62 -13.84 -7.56 -1.16
N GLY A 63 -13.86 -6.58 -0.26
CA GLY A 63 -15.10 -5.96 0.22
C GLY A 63 -15.91 -5.28 -0.89
N ALA A 64 -15.24 -4.56 -1.79
CA ALA A 64 -15.89 -3.92 -2.93
C ALA A 64 -16.43 -4.94 -3.95
N ALA A 65 -15.72 -6.05 -4.18
CA ALA A 65 -16.20 -7.13 -5.03
C ALA A 65 -17.49 -7.77 -4.46
N ALA A 66 -17.53 -8.04 -3.15
CA ALA A 66 -18.72 -8.54 -2.48
C ALA A 66 -19.90 -7.56 -2.51
N ALA A 67 -19.63 -6.24 -2.43
CA ALA A 67 -20.65 -5.21 -2.56
C ALA A 67 -21.19 -5.10 -4.00
N ALA A 68 -20.35 -5.28 -5.02
CA ALA A 68 -20.76 -5.23 -6.42
C ALA A 68 -21.70 -6.39 -6.81
N GLU A 69 -21.56 -7.57 -6.20
CA GLU A 69 -22.46 -8.70 -6.42
C GLU A 69 -23.88 -8.49 -5.84
N GLY A 70 -24.03 -7.55 -4.87
CA GLY A 70 -25.30 -7.28 -4.19
C GLY A 70 -26.08 -6.06 -4.71
N VAL A 71 -25.52 -5.28 -5.64
CA VAL A 71 -26.13 -4.01 -6.08
C VAL A 71 -26.44 -4.07 -7.58
N GLU A 72 -27.58 -4.71 -7.90
CA GLU A 72 -28.33 -4.35 -9.10
C GLU A 72 -28.82 -2.91 -8.89
N GLN A 73 -28.11 -1.91 -9.44
CA GLN A 73 -28.53 -0.50 -9.40
C GLN A 73 -29.72 -0.27 -10.34
N VAL A 74 -30.87 -0.90 -10.07
CA VAL A 74 -32.12 -0.63 -10.78
C VAL A 74 -32.95 0.33 -9.94
N LYS A 75 -32.79 1.63 -10.18
CA LYS A 75 -33.64 2.65 -9.57
C LYS A 75 -34.91 2.80 -10.41
N ARG A 76 -35.95 2.01 -10.10
CA ARG A 76 -37.27 2.13 -10.74
C ARG A 76 -37.96 3.41 -10.28
N PHE A 77 -38.12 4.38 -11.18
CA PHE A 77 -38.99 5.52 -10.95
C PHE A 77 -40.28 5.37 -11.76
N ARG A 78 -41.41 5.67 -11.13
CA ARG A 78 -42.72 5.66 -11.78
C ARG A 78 -42.98 7.04 -12.36
N ALA A 79 -42.67 7.22 -13.64
CA ALA A 79 -43.24 8.29 -14.45
C ALA A 79 -44.59 7.82 -15.01
N GLU A 80 -45.50 8.75 -15.24
CA GLU A 80 -46.89 8.49 -15.62
C GLU A 80 -47.02 7.55 -16.83
N GLY A 81 -47.58 6.35 -16.62
CA GLY A 81 -48.10 5.49 -17.69
C GLY A 81 -47.15 4.43 -18.26
N ASP A 82 -45.86 4.68 -18.35
CA ASP A 82 -44.87 3.76 -18.93
C ASP A 82 -43.62 3.63 -18.04
N TYR A 83 -43.16 2.40 -17.84
CA TYR A 83 -41.93 2.11 -17.09
C TYR A 83 -40.72 2.30 -18.02
N GLU A 84 -39.94 3.36 -17.82
CA GLU A 84 -38.62 3.51 -18.44
C GLU A 84 -37.53 3.09 -17.44
N GLU A 85 -36.66 2.14 -17.86
CA GLU A 85 -35.49 1.71 -17.10
C GLU A 85 -34.25 2.46 -17.63
N GLU A 86 -33.72 3.40 -16.84
CA GLU A 86 -32.50 4.13 -17.17
C GLU A 86 -31.28 3.40 -16.57
N TYR A 87 -30.42 2.87 -17.42
CA TYR A 87 -29.19 2.18 -17.01
C TYR A 87 -28.11 3.22 -16.67
N PHE A 88 -27.85 3.44 -15.39
CA PHE A 88 -26.69 4.23 -14.97
C PHE A 88 -25.40 3.44 -15.21
N ALA A 89 -24.41 4.06 -15.84
CA ALA A 89 -23.07 3.49 -15.91
C ALA A 89 -22.53 3.29 -14.48
N PRO A 90 -21.92 2.13 -14.16
CA PRO A 90 -21.45 1.86 -12.82
C PRO A 90 -20.35 2.87 -12.45
N SER A 91 -20.66 3.80 -11.54
CA SER A 91 -19.66 4.66 -10.92
C SER A 91 -18.72 3.78 -10.10
N THR A 92 -17.41 3.88 -10.34
CA THR A 92 -16.42 3.19 -9.50
C THR A 92 -16.61 3.64 -8.04
N PRO A 93 -16.92 2.73 -7.11
CA PRO A 93 -17.11 3.09 -5.71
C PRO A 93 -15.86 3.80 -5.16
N ALA A 94 -16.04 4.80 -4.30
CA ALA A 94 -14.93 5.54 -3.70
C ALA A 94 -13.92 4.62 -3.00
N ASP A 95 -14.40 3.53 -2.41
CA ASP A 95 -13.58 2.49 -1.76
C ASP A 95 -12.65 1.76 -2.75
N VAL A 96 -13.07 1.58 -4.00
CA VAL A 96 -12.24 0.96 -5.06
C VAL A 96 -11.13 1.90 -5.49
N VAL A 97 -11.43 3.20 -5.63
CA VAL A 97 -10.41 4.22 -5.95
C VAL A 97 -9.39 4.32 -4.81
N GLN A 98 -9.88 4.36 -3.56
CA GLN A 98 -9.03 4.42 -2.39
C GLN A 98 -8.14 3.17 -2.24
N ALA A 99 -8.69 1.98 -2.51
CA ALA A 99 -7.91 0.75 -2.54
C ALA A 99 -6.80 0.81 -3.59
N GLY A 100 -7.10 1.30 -4.80
CA GLY A 100 -6.10 1.50 -5.85
C GLY A 100 -4.93 2.37 -5.38
N LEU A 101 -5.22 3.50 -4.74
CA LEU A 101 -4.19 4.40 -4.19
C LEU A 101 -3.30 3.74 -3.14
N TRP A 102 -3.87 2.87 -2.29
CA TRP A 102 -3.08 2.12 -1.30
C TRP A 102 -2.16 1.10 -1.97
N CYS A 103 -2.67 0.35 -2.94
CA CYS A 103 -1.89 -0.60 -3.73
C CYS A 103 -0.73 0.09 -4.49
N ASP A 104 -1.01 1.21 -5.17
CA ASP A 104 0.00 1.96 -5.93
C ASP A 104 1.12 2.45 -5.01
N ARG A 105 0.76 2.94 -3.80
CA ARG A 105 1.74 3.39 -2.82
C ARG A 105 2.62 2.26 -2.30
N ALA A 106 2.04 1.07 -2.07
CA ALA A 106 2.83 -0.10 -1.67
C ALA A 106 3.85 -0.48 -2.74
N ALA A 107 3.43 -0.48 -4.01
CA ALA A 107 4.30 -0.75 -5.14
C ALA A 107 5.44 0.28 -5.25
N GLU A 108 5.14 1.57 -5.07
CA GLU A 108 6.14 2.64 -5.08
C GLU A 108 7.20 2.45 -3.98
N LEU A 109 6.78 2.07 -2.77
CA LEU A 109 7.71 1.81 -1.65
C LEU A 109 8.64 0.64 -1.96
N ARG A 110 8.10 -0.47 -2.51
CA ARG A 110 8.91 -1.64 -2.91
C ARG A 110 9.89 -1.29 -4.02
N VAL A 111 9.45 -0.54 -5.04
CA VAL A 111 10.32 -0.09 -6.14
C VAL A 111 11.45 0.77 -5.60
N THR A 112 11.15 1.74 -4.74
CA THR A 112 12.16 2.63 -4.12
C THR A 112 13.23 1.83 -3.39
N VAL A 113 12.82 0.90 -2.50
CA VAL A 113 13.77 0.05 -1.75
C VAL A 113 14.61 -0.81 -2.70
N SER A 114 13.99 -1.42 -3.72
CA SER A 114 14.72 -2.26 -4.68
C SER A 114 15.75 -1.47 -5.50
N GLN A 115 15.43 -0.24 -5.89
CA GLN A 115 16.34 0.61 -6.65
C GLN A 115 17.54 1.05 -5.82
N GLU A 116 17.32 1.42 -4.55
CA GLU A 116 18.40 1.76 -3.62
C GLU A 116 19.34 0.57 -3.39
N GLN A 117 18.79 -0.62 -3.13
CA GLN A 117 19.60 -1.84 -2.96
C GLN A 117 20.42 -2.17 -4.21
N GLN A 118 19.87 -1.95 -5.41
CA GLN A 118 20.62 -2.13 -6.66
C GLN A 118 21.72 -1.08 -6.84
N GLN A 119 21.49 0.17 -6.42
CA GLN A 119 22.49 1.23 -6.48
C GLN A 119 23.64 0.97 -5.51
N GLU A 120 23.36 0.49 -4.30
CA GLU A 120 24.39 0.10 -3.32
C GLU A 120 25.28 -1.02 -3.87
N GLN A 121 24.68 -2.03 -4.50
CA GLN A 121 25.43 -3.13 -5.13
C GLN A 121 26.27 -2.68 -6.33
N ARG A 122 25.79 -1.69 -7.10
CA ARG A 122 26.52 -1.13 -8.26
C ARG A 122 27.59 -0.11 -7.83
N GLY A 123 27.38 0.62 -6.75
CA GLY A 123 28.30 1.63 -6.21
C GLY A 123 29.41 1.06 -5.32
N GLY A 124 29.20 -0.12 -4.73
CA GLY A 124 30.16 -0.81 -3.87
C GLY A 124 31.33 -1.49 -4.61
N GLY A 125 31.32 -1.52 -5.94
CA GLY A 125 32.31 -2.24 -6.77
C GLY A 125 33.33 -1.39 -7.53
N GLY A 126 33.37 -0.05 -7.38
CA GLY A 126 34.09 0.77 -8.36
C GLY A 126 34.51 2.17 -7.93
N ARG A 127 35.22 2.30 -6.79
CA ARG A 127 36.13 3.46 -6.58
C ARG A 127 37.46 3.00 -5.98
N THR A 128 38.18 2.13 -6.69
CA THR A 128 39.65 2.16 -6.64
C THR A 128 40.08 3.47 -7.28
N VAL A 129 40.21 4.52 -6.47
CA VAL A 129 40.95 5.71 -6.87
C VAL A 129 42.42 5.27 -6.94
N SER A 130 42.88 4.88 -8.12
CA SER A 130 44.31 4.77 -8.39
C SER A 130 44.90 6.18 -8.27
N LEU A 131 45.30 6.56 -7.07
CA LEU A 131 46.19 7.69 -6.85
C LEU A 131 47.51 7.32 -7.50
N GLY A 132 47.65 7.68 -8.78
CA GLY A 132 48.92 7.68 -9.48
C GLY A 132 49.85 8.67 -8.79
N VAL A 133 50.59 8.19 -7.79
CA VAL A 133 51.77 8.87 -7.27
C VAL A 133 52.83 8.80 -8.37
N GLY A 134 52.77 9.78 -9.28
CA GLY A 134 53.84 10.06 -10.22
C GLY A 134 55.00 10.71 -9.47
N SER A 135 55.82 9.91 -8.79
CA SER A 135 57.17 10.32 -8.39
C SER A 135 57.98 10.60 -9.66
N ARG A 136 58.31 11.86 -9.90
CA ARG A 136 59.42 12.23 -10.77
C ARG A 136 60.59 12.63 -9.89
N PHE A 137 61.62 11.78 -9.90
CA PHE A 137 63.01 12.17 -9.66
C PHE A 137 63.52 12.98 -10.86
#